data_AF-A0A3E0GYW0-F1
#
_entry.id   AF-A0A3E0GYW0-F1
#
_cell.length_a   1.000
_cell.length_b   1.000
_cell.length_c   1.000
_cell.angle_alpha   90.00
_cell.angle_beta   90.00
_cell.angle_gamma   90.00
#
_symmetry.space_group_name_H-M   'P 1'
#
loop_
_entity.id
_entity.type
_entity.pdbx_description
1 polymer ?
#
loop_
_entity_poly.entity_id
_entity_poly.type
_entity_poly.pdbx_seq_one_letter_code
_entity_poly.pdbx_strand_id
1 'polypeptide(L)'
;MIAESARRVAILLDANPVRGSGSYPIGDVVRGLDAELAVLRGVVAESPGPLAAAEQLALLMMCLQHIVVLCHGYEELPDDLRVQARRELSTAHQTARKLAR
;
A
#
# COMPACT_ATOMS: atom_id res chain seq x y z
N MET A 1 12.78 -3.52 -9.78
CA MET A 1 12.47 -2.60 -8.66
C MET A 1 10.98 -2.57 -8.33
N ILE A 2 10.07 -2.36 -9.30
CA ILE A 2 8.60 -2.41 -9.07
C ILE A 2 8.16 -3.73 -8.41
N ALA A 3 8.49 -4.87 -9.02
CA ALA A 3 8.09 -6.18 -8.49
C ALA A 3 8.60 -6.45 -7.06
N GLU A 4 9.79 -5.94 -6.74
CA GLU A 4 10.41 -6.10 -5.43
C GLU A 4 9.75 -5.19 -4.38
N SER A 5 9.46 -3.93 -4.72
CA SER A 5 8.68 -3.04 -3.85
C SER A 5 7.25 -3.57 -3.64
N ALA A 6 6.60 -4.05 -4.70
CA ALA A 6 5.30 -4.71 -4.62
C ALA A 6 5.35 -5.96 -3.71
N ARG A 7 6.41 -6.77 -3.78
CA ARG A 7 6.61 -7.91 -2.87
C ARG A 7 6.70 -7.46 -1.42
N ARG A 8 7.44 -6.39 -1.11
CA ARG A 8 7.54 -5.86 0.26
C ARG A 8 6.21 -5.33 0.79
N VAL A 9 5.43 -4.64 -0.05
CA VAL A 9 4.05 -4.25 0.30
C VAL A 9 3.20 -5.47 0.61
N ALA A 10 3.27 -6.52 -0.21
CA ALA A 10 2.51 -7.74 0.03
C ALA A 10 2.91 -8.42 1.35
N ILE A 11 4.21 -8.51 1.66
CA ILE A 11 4.72 -9.06 2.92
C ILE A 11 4.23 -8.24 4.12
N LEU A 12 4.30 -6.91 4.03
CA LEU A 12 3.83 -6.00 5.08
C LEU A 12 2.34 -6.22 5.41
N LEU A 13 1.52 -6.36 4.37
CA LEU A 13 0.07 -6.53 4.50
C LEU A 13 -0.33 -7.97 4.89
N ASP A 14 0.46 -8.97 4.50
CA ASP A 14 0.33 -10.36 5.00
C ASP A 14 0.63 -10.43 6.50
N ALA A 15 1.64 -9.69 6.97
CA ALA A 15 2.00 -9.62 8.38
C ALA A 15 0.97 -8.85 9.24
N ASN A 16 0.23 -7.91 8.63
CA ASN A 16 -0.71 -7.03 9.32
C ASN A 16 -2.12 -7.09 8.70
N PRO A 17 -2.82 -8.25 8.76
CA PRO A 17 -4.17 -8.36 8.21
C PRO A 17 -5.18 -7.58 9.06
N VAL A 18 -5.99 -6.73 8.44
CA VAL A 18 -7.10 -6.05 9.13
C VAL A 18 -8.19 -7.08 9.46
N ARG A 19 -8.30 -7.50 10.73
CA ARG A 19 -9.25 -8.52 11.20
C ARG A 19 -10.21 -7.95 12.24
N GLY A 20 -11.50 -8.28 12.08
CA GLY A 20 -12.54 -7.96 13.06
C GLY A 20 -12.61 -6.48 13.44
N SER A 21 -13.02 -6.23 14.69
CA SER A 21 -13.19 -4.90 15.29
C SER A 21 -12.12 -4.55 16.34
N GLY A 22 -10.97 -5.25 16.33
CA GLY A 22 -9.89 -5.02 17.31
C GLY A 22 -8.99 -3.83 16.94
N SER A 23 -8.11 -3.43 17.87
CA SER A 23 -7.04 -2.46 17.57
C SER A 23 -6.21 -2.96 16.38
N TYR A 24 -5.87 -2.03 15.48
CA TYR A 24 -5.05 -2.29 14.31
C TYR A 24 -3.92 -1.26 14.26
N PRO A 25 -2.65 -1.68 14.20
CA PRO A 25 -1.48 -0.79 14.28
C PRO A 25 -1.26 -0.05 12.95
N ILE A 26 -2.14 0.89 12.63
CA ILE A 26 -2.12 1.59 11.35
C ILE A 26 -0.87 2.45 11.19
N GLY A 27 -0.29 2.96 12.28
CA GLY A 27 0.92 3.80 12.24
C GLY A 27 2.12 3.07 11.63
N ASP A 28 2.38 1.83 12.07
CA ASP A 28 3.46 1.00 11.53
C ASP A 28 3.24 0.64 10.06
N VAL A 29 1.99 0.28 9.73
CA VAL A 29 1.60 -0.06 8.36
C VAL A 29 1.77 1.14 7.45
N VAL A 30 1.25 2.31 7.83
CA VAL A 30 1.36 3.56 7.04
C VAL A 30 2.82 3.93 6.78
N ARG A 31 3.70 3.84 7.79
CA ARG A 31 5.13 4.13 7.60
C ARG A 31 5.77 3.22 6.57
N GLY A 32 5.45 1.93 6.60
CA GLY A 32 5.94 0.96 5.61
C GLY A 32 5.37 1.23 4.20
N LEU A 33 4.08 1.55 4.09
CA LEU A 33 3.44 1.86 2.82
C LEU A 33 3.98 3.16 2.19
N ASP A 34 4.24 4.19 3.01
CA ASP A 34 4.80 5.47 2.54
C ASP A 34 6.24 5.30 2.02
N ALA A 35 7.07 4.53 2.73
CA ALA A 35 8.42 4.22 2.29
C ALA A 35 8.43 3.52 0.91
N GLU A 36 7.57 2.53 0.69
CA GLU A 36 7.47 1.87 -0.61
C GLU A 36 6.84 2.75 -1.68
N LEU A 37 5.88 3.61 -1.33
CA LEU A 37 5.32 4.58 -2.27
C LEU A 37 6.40 5.55 -2.78
N ALA A 38 7.30 6.01 -1.91
CA ALA A 38 8.44 6.84 -2.31
C ALA A 38 9.37 6.10 -3.29
N VAL A 39 9.66 4.82 -3.04
CA VAL A 39 10.44 3.98 -3.97
C VAL A 39 9.74 3.87 -5.32
N LEU A 40 8.45 3.53 -5.36
CA LEU A 40 7.69 3.40 -6.60
C LEU A 40 7.67 4.71 -7.40
N ARG A 41 7.50 5.85 -6.73
CA ARG A 41 7.58 7.18 -7.36
C ARG A 41 8.95 7.44 -7.99
N GLY A 42 10.03 7.09 -7.29
CA GLY A 42 11.38 7.21 -7.83
C GLY A 42 11.56 6.38 -9.10
N VAL A 43 11.12 5.11 -9.07
CA VAL A 43 11.23 4.22 -10.25
C VAL A 43 10.42 4.74 -11.45
N VAL A 44 9.22 5.28 -11.22
CA VAL A 44 8.41 5.90 -12.28
C VAL A 44 9.12 7.11 -12.88
N ALA A 45 9.70 7.98 -12.04
CA ALA A 45 10.38 9.19 -12.47
C ALA A 45 11.66 8.91 -13.28
N GLU A 46 12.37 7.83 -12.95
CA GLU A 46 13.61 7.43 -13.62
C GLU A 46 13.38 6.58 -14.87
N SER A 47 12.16 6.12 -15.13
CA SER A 47 11.86 5.26 -16.28
C SER A 47 11.84 6.06 -17.58
N PRO A 48 12.72 5.77 -18.56
CA PRO A 48 12.82 6.55 -19.80
C PRO A 48 11.72 6.24 -20.83
N GLY A 49 10.79 5.33 -20.52
CA GLY A 49 9.76 4.88 -21.45
C GLY A 49 8.53 4.29 -20.75
N PRO A 50 7.59 3.74 -21.55
CA PRO A 50 6.35 3.18 -21.04
C PRO A 50 6.60 2.09 -20.00
N LEU A 51 5.85 2.16 -18.89
CA LEU A 51 5.94 1.17 -17.82
C LEU A 51 5.12 -0.07 -18.17
N ALA A 52 5.71 -1.25 -18.00
CA ALA A 52 4.96 -2.50 -18.00
C ALA A 52 3.98 -2.53 -16.81
N ALA A 53 2.75 -2.99 -17.03
CA ALA A 53 1.70 -3.05 -16.01
C ALA A 53 1.39 -1.68 -15.36
N ALA A 54 1.47 -0.58 -16.13
CA ALA A 54 1.25 0.78 -15.65
C ALA A 54 -0.08 0.96 -14.91
N GLU A 55 -1.15 0.32 -15.37
CA GLU A 55 -2.47 0.40 -14.72
C GLU A 55 -2.45 -0.23 -13.33
N GLN A 56 -1.84 -1.41 -13.18
CA GLN A 56 -1.73 -2.09 -11.89
C GLN A 56 -0.81 -1.31 -10.94
N LEU A 57 0.27 -0.73 -11.47
CA LEU A 57 1.15 0.14 -10.69
C LEU A 57 0.42 1.39 -10.21
N ALA A 58 -0.32 2.06 -11.09
CA ALA A 58 -1.10 3.24 -10.76
C ALA A 58 -2.15 2.95 -9.69
N LEU A 59 -2.87 1.83 -9.83
CA LEU A 59 -3.82 1.37 -8.83
C LEU A 59 -3.15 1.13 -7.46
N LEU A 60 -2.00 0.44 -7.45
CA LEU A 60 -1.25 0.21 -6.22
C LEU A 60 -0.85 1.55 -5.57
N MET A 61 -0.20 2.44 -6.31
CA MET A 61 0.26 3.73 -5.81
C MET A 61 -0.89 4.61 -5.31
N MET A 62 -2.05 4.57 -5.97
CA MET A 62 -3.26 5.27 -5.54
C MET A 62 -3.74 4.75 -4.18
N CYS A 63 -3.87 3.43 -3.99
CA CYS A 63 -4.27 2.84 -2.72
C CYS A 63 -3.27 3.19 -1.60
N LEU A 64 -1.96 3.10 -1.87
CA LEU A 64 -0.92 3.46 -0.91
C LEU A 64 -1.03 4.93 -0.48
N GLN A 65 -1.08 5.84 -1.45
CA GLN A 65 -1.22 7.28 -1.19
C GLN A 65 -2.50 7.58 -0.39
N HIS A 66 -3.62 6.95 -0.76
CA HIS A 66 -4.89 7.19 -0.10
C HIS A 66 -4.83 6.77 1.38
N ILE A 67 -4.28 5.59 1.69
CA ILE A 67 -4.10 5.14 3.08
C ILE A 67 -3.14 6.06 3.84
N VAL A 68 -2.00 6.42 3.25
CA VAL A 68 -1.00 7.29 3.90
C VAL A 68 -1.62 8.64 4.30
N VAL A 69 -2.44 9.22 3.43
CA VAL A 69 -3.13 10.49 3.72
C VAL A 69 -4.24 10.30 4.74
N LEU A 70 -5.11 9.31 4.53
CA LEU A 70 -6.29 9.10 5.36
C LEU A 70 -5.92 8.76 6.81
N CYS A 71 -4.83 8.04 7.00
CA CYS A 71 -4.37 7.56 8.30
C CYS A 71 -3.14 8.33 8.83
N HIS A 72 -2.83 9.50 8.27
CA HIS A 72 -1.69 10.30 8.71
C HIS A 72 -1.83 10.70 10.19
N GLY A 73 -0.80 10.41 10.98
CA GLY A 73 -0.74 10.74 12.41
C GLY A 73 -1.54 9.80 13.33
N TYR A 74 -2.16 8.75 12.80
CA TYR A 74 -2.82 7.72 13.60
C TYR A 74 -1.86 6.59 13.94
N GLU A 75 -1.79 6.21 15.21
CA GLU A 75 -1.10 4.99 15.65
C GLU A 75 -2.02 3.76 15.55
N GLU A 76 -3.31 3.94 15.87
CA GLU A 76 -4.35 2.93 15.76
C GLU A 76 -5.41 3.32 14.73
N LEU A 77 -5.96 2.34 14.00
CA LEU A 77 -6.99 2.59 12.99
C LEU A 77 -8.32 3.04 13.61
N PRO A 78 -8.80 4.25 13.30
CA PRO A 78 -10.11 4.71 13.75
C PRO A 78 -11.26 3.85 13.19
N ASP A 79 -12.31 3.65 13.99
CA ASP A 79 -13.43 2.79 13.60
C ASP A 79 -14.26 3.33 12.45
N ASP A 80 -14.40 4.65 12.34
CA ASP A 80 -15.06 5.34 11.23
C ASP A 80 -14.30 5.17 9.89
N LEU A 81 -12.97 5.05 9.96
CA LEU A 81 -12.11 4.80 8.80
C LEU A 81 -11.94 3.32 8.46
N ARG A 82 -12.29 2.41 9.37
CA ARG A 82 -11.97 0.97 9.29
C ARG A 82 -12.49 0.30 8.01
N VAL A 83 -13.73 0.60 7.61
CA VAL A 83 -14.34 0.00 6.42
C VAL A 83 -13.60 0.43 5.15
N GLN A 84 -13.30 1.72 5.03
CA GLN A 84 -12.57 2.26 3.88
C GLN A 84 -11.13 1.73 3.85
N ALA A 85 -10.42 1.82 4.97
CA ALA A 85 -9.04 1.35 5.08
C ALA A 85 -8.91 -0.14 4.74
N ARG A 86 -9.83 -0.98 5.22
CA ARG A 86 -9.84 -2.42 4.89
C ARG A 86 -9.98 -2.69 3.40
N ARG A 87 -10.85 -1.94 2.70
CA ARG A 87 -11.04 -2.09 1.25
C ARG A 87 -9.78 -1.72 0.49
N GLU A 88 -9.21 -0.57 0.81
CA GLU A 88 -7.99 -0.06 0.17
C GLU A 88 -6.78 -0.97 0.42
N LEU A 89 -6.56 -1.41 1.67
CA LEU A 89 -5.48 -2.33 2.03
C LEU A 89 -5.64 -3.70 1.35
N SER A 90 -6.87 -4.20 1.21
CA SER A 90 -7.14 -5.43 0.46
C SER A 90 -6.82 -5.27 -1.02
N THR A 91 -7.24 -4.15 -1.65
CA THR A 91 -6.94 -3.86 -3.06
C THR A 91 -5.44 -3.69 -3.29
N ALA A 92 -4.76 -2.94 -2.42
CA ALA A 92 -3.31 -2.78 -2.44
C ALA A 92 -2.61 -4.14 -2.34
N HIS A 93 -3.01 -4.99 -1.38
CA HIS A 93 -2.42 -6.31 -1.21
C HIS A 93 -2.58 -7.20 -2.45
N GLN A 94 -3.80 -7.31 -2.99
CA GLN A 94 -4.03 -8.14 -4.19
C GLN A 94 -3.26 -7.62 -5.40
N THR A 95 -3.16 -6.30 -5.57
CA THR A 95 -2.45 -5.66 -6.69
C THR A 95 -0.94 -5.86 -6.54
N ALA A 96 -0.42 -5.68 -5.33
CA ALA A 96 0.98 -5.94 -4.98
C ALA A 96 1.38 -7.40 -5.27
N ARG A 97 0.54 -8.38 -4.90
CA ARG A 97 0.78 -9.80 -5.23
C ARG A 97 0.80 -10.09 -6.73
N LYS A 98 0.03 -9.37 -7.54
CA LYS A 98 0.03 -9.53 -9.01
C LYS A 98 1.30 -8.96 -9.62
N LEU A 99 1.73 -7.79 -9.16
CA LEU A 99 2.95 -7.10 -9.63
C LEU A 99 4.25 -7.76 -9.15
N ALA A 100 4.21 -8.54 -8.08
CA ALA A 100 5.36 -9.25 -7.52
C ALA A 100 5.67 -10.61 -8.21
N ARG A 101 4.81 -11.04 -9.14
CA ARG A 101 4.98 -12.26 -9.95
C ARG A 101 5.74 -11.93 -11.23
#